data_AF-A0A969DSY3-F1
#
_entry.id   AF-A0A969DSY3-F1
#
_cell.length_a   1.000
_cell.length_b   1.000
_cell.length_c   1.000
_cell.angle_alpha   90.00
_cell.angle_beta   90.00
_cell.angle_gamma   90.00
#
_symmetry.space_group_name_H-M   'P 1'
#
loop_
_entity.id
_entity.type
_entity.pdbx_description
1 polymer ?
#
loop_
_entity_poly.entity_id
_entity_poly.type
_entity_poly.pdbx_seq_one_letter_code
_entity_poly.pdbx_strand_id
1 'polypeptide(L)'
;MAMNMDISEGSLRYILLLIDSKIKQHDGKIFIDFNEARQYAIDCINENYSDKAVIGMFALDHNSKESLITLVETIGFKGDKRDVNQLQLFKRI
;
A
#
# COMPACT_ATOMS: atom_id res chain seq x y z
N MET A 1 11.69 4.29 27.62
CA MET A 1 11.43 2.88 27.24
C MET A 1 11.13 2.88 25.76
N ALA A 2 12.12 2.53 24.93
CA ALA A 2 11.87 2.31 23.51
C ALA A 2 11.20 0.94 23.38
N MET A 3 9.98 0.89 22.85
CA MET A 3 9.38 -0.37 22.43
C MET A 3 10.15 -0.85 21.20
N ASN A 4 11.04 -1.82 21.40
CA ASN A 4 11.61 -2.57 20.29
C ASN A 4 10.46 -3.38 19.69
N MET A 5 9.87 -2.86 18.61
CA MET A 5 9.05 -3.68 17.72
C MET A 5 9.99 -4.68 17.07
N ASP A 6 10.02 -5.90 17.60
CA ASP A 6 10.57 -7.06 16.90
C ASP A 6 9.73 -7.28 15.65
N ILE A 7 10.11 -6.59 14.58
CA ILE A 7 9.59 -6.86 13.26
C ILE A 7 10.30 -8.15 12.82
N SER A 8 9.57 -9.26 12.78
CA SER A 8 10.12 -10.50 12.25
C SER A 8 10.59 -10.30 10.82
N GLU A 9 11.85 -10.65 10.55
CA GLU A 9 12.39 -10.75 9.20
C GLU A 9 11.50 -11.68 8.36
N GLY A 10 11.13 -11.24 7.15
CA GLY A 10 10.20 -11.96 6.28
C GLY A 10 8.71 -11.67 6.51
N SER A 11 8.37 -10.67 7.34
CA SER A 11 6.96 -10.26 7.52
C SER A 11 6.47 -9.35 6.40
N LEU A 12 5.25 -9.60 5.92
CA LEU A 12 4.60 -8.79 4.88
C LEU A 12 4.33 -7.36 5.39
N ARG A 13 4.51 -6.39 4.51
CA ARG A 13 4.23 -4.97 4.74
C ARG A 13 3.49 -4.39 3.55
N TYR A 14 2.71 -3.35 3.83
CA TYR A 14 1.89 -2.67 2.84
C TYR A 14 2.26 -1.20 2.82
N ILE A 15 2.84 -0.74 1.73
CA ILE A 15 3.10 0.67 1.48
C ILE A 15 1.85 1.30 0.89
N LEU A 16 1.29 2.31 1.57
CA LEU A 16 0.23 3.16 1.06
C LEU A 16 0.85 4.47 0.57
N LEU A 17 0.47 4.86 -0.64
CA LEU A 17 0.75 6.18 -1.22
C LEU A 17 -0.57 6.91 -1.41
N LEU A 18 -0.71 8.06 -0.78
CA LEU A 18 -1.83 8.98 -0.93
C LEU A 18 -1.47 10.04 -1.95
N ILE A 19 -2.42 10.36 -2.81
CA ILE A 19 -2.26 11.32 -3.91
C ILE A 19 -3.43 12.29 -3.85
N ASP A 20 -3.11 13.59 -3.72
CA ASP A 20 -4.04 14.66 -4.02
C ASP A 20 -3.65 15.27 -5.37
N SER A 21 -4.40 14.92 -6.41
CA SER A 21 -4.15 15.42 -7.76
C SER A 21 -4.60 16.88 -7.99
N LYS A 22 -5.40 17.46 -7.09
CA LYS A 22 -5.89 18.85 -7.20
C LYS A 22 -4.77 19.82 -6.86
N ILE A 23 -4.07 19.57 -5.76
CA ILE A 23 -2.97 20.42 -5.29
C ILE A 23 -1.58 19.83 -5.54
N LYS A 24 -1.52 18.63 -6.16
CA LYS A 24 -0.27 17.91 -6.52
C LYS A 24 0.62 17.60 -5.31
N GLN A 25 -0.02 17.22 -4.20
CA GLN A 25 0.68 16.76 -2.99
C GLN A 25 0.49 15.26 -2.81
N HIS A 26 1.50 14.62 -2.22
CA HIS A 26 1.55 13.18 -2.02
C HIS A 26 2.07 12.89 -0.61
N ASP A 27 1.53 11.85 0.01
CA ASP A 27 1.96 11.35 1.32
C ASP A 27 2.00 9.82 1.30
N GLY A 28 2.52 9.19 2.34
CA GLY A 28 2.55 7.74 2.41
C GLY A 28 2.82 7.18 3.79
N LYS A 29 2.41 5.93 3.99
CA LYS A 29 2.53 5.22 5.27
C LYS A 29 2.69 3.72 5.04
N ILE A 30 3.45 3.07 5.91
CA ILE A 30 3.61 1.61 5.88
C ILE A 30 2.74 0.97 6.96
N PHE A 31 2.05 -0.10 6.60
CA PHE A 31 1.18 -0.87 7.47
C PHE A 31 1.65 -2.32 7.56
N ILE A 32 1.30 -2.97 8.66
CA ILE A 32 1.50 -4.41 8.86
C ILE A 32 0.32 -5.19 8.27
N ASP A 33 -0.89 -4.63 8.36
CA ASP A 33 -2.13 -5.24 7.87
C ASP A 33 -2.66 -4.52 6.62
N PHE A 34 -3.18 -5.30 5.68
CA PHE A 34 -3.72 -4.80 4.42
C PHE A 34 -5.05 -4.06 4.60
N ASN A 35 -5.94 -4.60 5.45
CA ASN A 35 -7.25 -4.01 5.66
C ASN A 35 -7.13 -2.68 6.39
N GLU A 36 -6.17 -2.56 7.32
CA GLU A 36 -5.84 -1.27 7.94
C GLU A 36 -5.37 -0.24 6.91
N ALA A 37 -4.45 -0.61 6.01
CA ALA A 37 -3.99 0.28 4.94
C ALA A 37 -5.16 0.74 4.03
N ARG A 38 -6.04 -0.21 3.69
CA ARG A 38 -7.21 0.04 2.85
C ARG A 38 -8.24 0.94 3.52
N GLN A 39 -8.57 0.68 4.78
CA GLN A 39 -9.51 1.50 5.54
C GLN A 39 -8.97 2.92 5.70
N TYR A 40 -7.69 3.05 6.05
CA TYR A 40 -7.05 4.36 6.16
C TYR A 40 -7.11 5.15 4.84
N ALA A 41 -6.86 4.49 3.70
CA ALA A 41 -6.99 5.14 2.39
C ALA A 41 -8.42 5.61 2.10
N ILE A 42 -9.43 4.80 2.44
CA ILE A 42 -10.85 5.15 2.30
C ILE A 42 -11.19 6.36 3.18
N ASP A 43 -10.73 6.37 4.43
CA ASP A 43 -10.96 7.47 5.37
C ASP A 43 -10.33 8.76 4.83
N CYS A 44 -9.07 8.71 4.36
CA CYS A 44 -8.42 9.87 3.74
C CYS A 44 -9.17 10.42 2.52
N ILE A 45 -9.77 9.56 1.70
CA ILE A 45 -10.57 9.99 0.55
C ILE A 45 -11.89 10.63 1.02
N ASN A 46 -12.57 10.02 1.99
CA ASN A 46 -13.83 10.52 2.52
C ASN A 46 -13.66 11.88 3.24
N GLU A 47 -12.52 12.08 3.90
CA GLU A 47 -12.17 13.33 4.58
C GLU A 47 -11.62 14.40 3.63
N ASN A 48 -11.56 14.13 2.32
CA ASN A 48 -10.93 14.99 1.30
C ASN A 48 -9.45 15.31 1.58
N TYR A 49 -8.76 14.46 2.33
CA TYR A 49 -7.32 14.57 2.56
C TYR A 49 -6.51 14.15 1.32
N SER A 50 -7.04 13.22 0.53
CA SER A 50 -6.49 12.80 -0.76
C SER A 50 -7.63 12.49 -1.74
N ASP A 51 -7.33 12.40 -3.03
CA ASP A 51 -8.34 12.00 -4.04
C ASP A 51 -8.05 10.63 -4.67
N LYS A 52 -6.85 10.08 -4.45
CA LYS A 52 -6.40 8.79 -4.95
C LYS A 52 -5.46 8.13 -3.94
N ALA A 53 -5.40 6.80 -3.99
CA ALA A 53 -4.47 6.02 -3.21
C ALA A 53 -3.94 4.81 -3.98
N VAL A 54 -2.71 4.39 -3.67
CA VAL A 54 -2.08 3.16 -4.17
C VAL A 54 -1.55 2.37 -2.99
N ILE A 55 -1.89 1.09 -2.88
CA ILE A 55 -1.38 0.17 -1.86
C ILE A 55 -0.52 -0.89 -2.53
N GLY A 56 0.74 -0.99 -2.13
CA GLY A 56 1.70 -1.99 -2.57
C GLY A 56 2.03 -2.99 -1.45
N MET A 57 2.09 -4.29 -1.73
CA MET A 57 2.58 -5.30 -0.77
C MET A 57 4.02 -5.70 -1.06
N PHE A 58 4.86 -5.79 -0.03
CA PHE A 58 6.23 -6.29 -0.11
C PHE A 58 6.61 -7.08 1.14
N ALA A 59 7.63 -7.94 1.06
CA ALA A 59 8.20 -8.61 2.21
C ALA A 59 9.30 -7.72 2.82
N LEU A 60 9.25 -7.49 4.13
CA LEU A 60 10.30 -6.73 4.79
C LEU A 60 11.52 -7.61 5.06
N ASP A 61 12.63 -7.27 4.39
CA ASP A 61 13.96 -7.82 4.64
C ASP A 61 14.92 -6.66 4.90
N HIS A 62 15.44 -6.59 6.13
CA HIS A 62 16.33 -5.53 6.59
C HIS A 62 17.69 -5.50 5.89
N ASN A 63 18.06 -6.59 5.22
CA ASN A 63 19.31 -6.70 4.46
C ASN A 63 19.10 -6.45 2.96
N SER A 64 17.84 -6.31 2.51
CA SER A 64 17.53 -6.09 1.11
C SER A 64 17.84 -4.64 0.69
N LYS A 65 18.50 -4.48 -0.45
CA LYS A 65 18.68 -3.17 -1.11
C LYS A 65 17.46 -2.75 -1.91
N GLU A 66 16.64 -3.74 -2.29
CA GLU A 66 15.43 -3.58 -3.07
C GLU A 66 14.41 -4.63 -2.63
N SER A 67 13.13 -4.34 -2.81
CA SER A 67 12.04 -5.27 -2.52
C SER A 67 11.03 -5.24 -3.66
N LEU A 68 10.54 -6.42 -4.04
CA LEU A 68 9.50 -6.53 -5.06
C LEU A 68 8.13 -6.18 -4.45
N ILE A 69 7.40 -5.30 -5.13
CA ILE A 69 5.98 -5.04 -4.83
C ILE A 69 5.15 -6.07 -5.60
N THR A 70 4.53 -7.01 -4.89
CA THR A 70 3.87 -8.19 -5.47
C THR A 70 2.36 -8.01 -5.65
N LEU A 71 1.73 -7.15 -4.84
CA LEU A 71 0.34 -6.73 -4.98
C LEU A 71 0.28 -5.22 -5.11
N VAL A 72 -0.54 -4.74 -6.03
CA VAL A 72 -0.86 -3.32 -6.18
C VAL A 72 -2.37 -3.17 -6.24
N GLU A 73 -2.93 -2.41 -5.31
CA GLU A 73 -4.31 -1.94 -5.35
C GLU A 73 -4.34 -0.43 -5.56
N THR A 74 -5.26 0.03 -6.40
CA THR A 74 -5.51 1.45 -6.66
C THR A 74 -6.93 1.82 -6.21
N ILE A 75 -7.07 3.02 -5.66
CA ILE A 75 -8.35 3.57 -5.21
C ILE A 75 -8.48 5.00 -5.74
N GLY A 76 -9.63 5.35 -6.31
CA GLY A 76 -9.92 6.69 -6.83
C GLY A 76 -9.37 6.97 -8.23
N PHE A 77 -8.76 5.99 -8.90
CA PHE A 77 -8.29 6.11 -10.28
C PHE A 77 -9.43 5.81 -11.26
N LYS A 78 -9.39 6.51 -12.41
CA LYS A 78 -10.33 6.27 -13.50
C LYS A 78 -10.10 4.87 -14.06
N GLY A 79 -11.06 3.97 -13.83
CA GLY A 79 -10.98 2.59 -14.29
C GLY A 79 -10.55 1.58 -13.23
N ASP A 80 -10.47 1.98 -11.96
CA ASP A 80 -10.42 1.02 -10.85
C ASP A 80 -11.64 0.08 -10.95
N LYS A 81 -11.40 -1.16 -11.39
CA LYS A 81 -12.37 -2.24 -11.31
C LYS A 81 -12.03 -3.02 -10.04
N ARG A 82 -13.04 -3.42 -9.27
CA ARG A 82 -12.89 -4.28 -8.07
C ARG A 82 -12.16 -5.63 -8.31
N ASP A 83 -11.78 -5.94 -9.54
CA ASP A 83 -11.04 -7.14 -9.92
C ASP A 83 -10.34 -6.87 -11.27
N VAL A 84 -9.22 -6.16 -11.26
CA VAL A 84 -8.30 -6.18 -12.40
C VAL A 84 -7.21 -7.17 -12.04
N ASN A 85 -7.31 -8.38 -12.60
CA ASN A 85 -6.26 -9.40 -12.58
C ASN A 85 -4.88 -8.74 -12.46
N GLN A 86 -4.27 -8.84 -11.27
CA GLN A 86 -2.84 -8.63 -11.06
C GLN A 86 -2.09 -9.22 -12.27
N LEU A 87 -1.02 -8.55 -12.70
CA LEU A 87 -0.12 -9.06 -13.74
C LEU A 87 -0.03 -10.58 -13.62
N GLN A 88 -0.33 -11.30 -14.71
CA GLN A 88 -0.50 -12.76 -14.74
C GLN A 88 0.71 -13.57 -14.21
N LEU A 89 1.79 -12.88 -13.82
CA LEU A 89 2.99 -13.39 -13.14
C LEU A 89 2.71 -14.19 -11.85
N PHE A 90 1.53 -14.09 -11.23
CA PHE A 90 1.21 -14.78 -9.97
C PHE A 90 0.14 -15.87 -10.07
N LYS A 91 -0.28 -16.29 -11.28
CA LYS A 91 -1.31 -17.35 -11.42
C LYS A 91 -0.80 -18.79 -11.28
N ARG A 92 0.50 -19.01 -11.07
CA ARG A 92 1.07 -20.34 -10.76
C ARG A 92 2.34 -20.22 -9.92
N ILE A 93 2.19 -20.33 -8.60
CA ILE A 93 3.11 -21.08 -7.73
C ILE A 93 2.22 -21.93 -6.82
#